data_AF-A0A0Q5NBJ7-F1
#
_entry.id   AF-A0A0Q5NBJ7-F1
#
_cell.length_a   1.000
_cell.length_b   1.000
_cell.length_c   1.000
_cell.angle_alpha   90.00
_cell.angle_beta   90.00
_cell.angle_gamma   90.00
#
_symmetry.space_group_name_H-M   'P 1'
#
loop_
_entity.id
_entity.type
_entity.pdbx_description
1 polymer ?
#
loop_
_entity_poly.entity_id
_entity_poly.type
_entity_poly.pdbx_seq_one_letter_code
_entity_poly.pdbx_strand_id
1 'polypeptide(L)' 'MSTDDPTGMTDDEKRHDQLTRAPKSDEGDAAPRITTEDRGDGVTRIDVADTAAVRPGKGEPRPAD' A
#
# COMPACT_ATOMS: atom_id res chain seq x y z
N MET A 1 7.05 -7.62 -21.62
CA MET A 1 5.67 -7.69 -21.12
C MET A 1 4.84 -6.77 -21.99
N SER A 2 3.96 -7.30 -22.82
CA SER A 2 3.09 -6.46 -23.64
C SER A 2 2.04 -5.81 -22.73
N THR A 3 2.21 -4.52 -22.48
CA THR A 3 1.28 -3.62 -21.79
C THR A 3 0.15 -3.20 -22.73
N ASP A 4 -0.51 -4.15 -23.39
CA ASP A 4 -1.67 -3.86 -24.23
C ASP A 4 -2.93 -3.96 -23.35
N ASP A 5 -3.08 -2.98 -22.47
CA ASP A 5 -4.28 -2.86 -21.67
C ASP A 5 -5.37 -2.12 -22.47
N PRO A 6 -6.60 -2.67 -22.58
CA PRO A 6 -7.66 -2.09 -23.40
C PRO A 6 -8.14 -0.71 -22.92
N THR A 7 -7.79 -0.31 -21.69
CA THR A 7 -8.10 1.02 -21.14
C THR A 7 -7.02 2.05 -21.43
N GLY A 8 -5.83 1.63 -21.89
CA GLY A 8 -4.68 2.51 -22.09
C GLY A 8 -4.02 3.00 -20.80
N MET A 9 -4.48 2.54 -19.63
CA MET A 9 -3.93 2.92 -18.33
C MET A 9 -2.71 2.08 -17.96
N THR A 10 -1.76 2.72 -17.29
CA THR A 10 -0.67 2.05 -16.56
C THR A 10 -1.21 1.29 -15.35
N ASP A 11 -0.41 0.38 -14.79
CA ASP A 11 -0.81 -0.39 -13.61
C ASP A 11 -1.00 0.50 -12.38
N ASP A 12 -0.22 1.58 -12.25
CA ASP A 12 -0.39 2.57 -11.20
C ASP A 12 -1.69 3.36 -11.33
N GLU A 13 -2.07 3.76 -12.55
CA GLU A 13 -3.33 4.45 -12.81
C GLU A 13 -4.54 3.55 -12.53
N LYS A 14 -4.49 2.27 -12.92
CA LYS A 14 -5.56 1.31 -12.59
C LYS A 14 -5.68 1.06 -11.10
N ARG A 15 -4.56 0.98 -10.40
CA ARG A 15 -4.54 0.81 -8.95
C ARG A 15 -5.14 2.04 -8.27
N HIS A 16 -4.78 3.24 -8.71
CA HIS A 16 -5.33 4.49 -8.21
C HIS A 16 -6.85 4.56 -8.42
N ASP A 17 -7.34 4.34 -9.65
CA ASP A 17 -8.78 4.34 -9.95
C ASP A 17 -9.54 3.31 -9.11
N GLN A 18 -9.01 2.09 -8.98
CA GLN A 18 -9.65 1.05 -8.19
C GLN A 18 -9.73 1.41 -6.70
N LEU A 19 -8.71 2.07 -6.14
CA LEU A 19 -8.67 2.43 -4.72
C LEU A 19 -9.48 3.68 -4.39
N THR A 20 -9.76 4.54 -5.37
CA THR A 20 -10.54 5.78 -5.20
C THR A 20 -12.00 5.66 -5.64
N ARG A 21 -12.39 4.54 -6.27
CA ARG A 21 -13.75 4.31 -6.77
C ARG A 21 -14.83 4.23 -5.68
N ALA A 22 -14.48 3.88 -4.44
CA ALA A 22 -15.47 3.67 -3.40
C ALA A 22 -16.07 4.99 -2.88
N PRO A 23 -17.37 5.02 -2.50
CA PRO A 23 -17.95 6.18 -1.86
C PRO A 23 -17.23 6.50 -0.55
N LYS A 24 -16.83 7.77 -0.37
CA LYS A 24 -16.01 8.28 0.74
C LYS A 24 -14.51 7.93 0.67
N SER A 25 -14.03 7.34 -0.41
CA SER A 25 -12.58 7.26 -0.63
C SER A 25 -12.00 8.63 -0.93
N ASP A 26 -10.73 8.80 -0.56
CA ASP A 26 -9.94 9.99 -0.86
C ASP A 26 -8.59 9.62 -1.50
N GLU A 27 -7.80 10.64 -1.87
CA GLU A 27 -6.49 10.45 -2.50
C GLU A 27 -5.51 9.66 -1.60
N GLY A 28 -5.68 9.74 -0.28
CA GLY A 28 -4.90 8.97 0.69
C GLY A 28 -5.15 7.47 0.59
N ASP A 29 -6.31 7.04 0.09
CA ASP A 29 -6.58 5.63 -0.14
C ASP A 29 -5.75 5.03 -1.28
N ALA A 30 -5.28 5.84 -2.22
CA ALA A 30 -4.37 5.40 -3.28
C ALA A 30 -2.89 5.40 -2.86
N ALA A 31 -2.56 5.97 -1.69
CA ALA A 31 -1.18 6.07 -1.21
C ALA A 31 -0.59 4.68 -0.87
N PRO A 32 0.74 4.49 -1.07
CA PRO A 32 1.42 3.27 -0.64
C PRO A 32 1.26 3.03 0.87
N ARG A 33 0.84 1.82 1.24
CA ARG A 33 0.66 1.42 2.65
C ARG A 33 1.82 0.59 3.21
N ILE A 34 2.75 0.17 2.36
CA ILE A 34 3.94 -0.59 2.74
C ILE A 34 5.18 0.04 2.13
N THR A 35 6.30 -0.11 2.81
CA THR A 35 7.64 0.20 2.31
C THR A 35 8.41 -1.11 2.20
N THR A 36 9.15 -1.28 1.11
CA THR A 36 10.01 -2.44 0.91
C THR A 36 11.45 -2.00 0.92
N GLU A 37 12.26 -2.67 1.72
CA GLU A 37 13.71 -2.47 1.77
C GLU A 37 14.39 -3.75 1.28
N ASP A 38 15.14 -3.65 0.19
CA ASP A 38 16.02 -4.73 -0.24
C ASP A 38 17.20 -4.83 0.75
N ARG A 39 17.37 -6.01 1.37
CA ARG A 39 18.42 -6.28 2.35
C ARG A 39 19.60 -7.06 1.74
N GLY A 40 19.55 -7.37 0.44
CA GLY A 40 20.47 -8.27 -0.23
C GLY A 40 20.09 -9.75 -0.09
N ASP A 41 20.83 -10.63 -0.76
CA ASP A 41 20.71 -12.09 -0.67
C ASP A 41 19.31 -12.66 -0.96
N GLY A 42 18.52 -11.95 -1.78
CA GLY A 42 17.14 -12.32 -2.09
C GLY A 42 16.15 -12.05 -0.95
N VAL A 43 16.54 -11.28 0.07
CA VAL A 43 15.71 -10.91 1.21
C VAL A 43 15.16 -9.50 1.01
N THR A 44 13.84 -9.39 0.91
CA THR A 44 13.13 -8.12 0.95
C THR A 44 12.42 -7.99 2.29
N ARG A 45 12.78 -6.95 3.05
CA ARG A 45 12.06 -6.56 4.25
C ARG A 45 10.84 -5.74 3.85
N ILE A 46 9.68 -6.09 4.38
CA ILE A 46 8.43 -5.37 4.15
C ILE A 46 8.01 -4.77 5.49
N ASP A 47 7.87 -3.46 5.55
CA ASP A 47 7.33 -2.74 6.71
C ASP A 47 6.05 -1.99 6.31
N VAL A 48 5.20 -1.69 7.28
CA VAL A 48 4.02 -0.83 7.06
C VAL A 48 4.52 0.61 6.88
N ALA A 49 4.04 1.35 5.89
CA ALA A 49 4.46 2.73 5.63
C ALA A 49 4.01 3.68 6.76
N ASP A 50 4.79 4.73 7.05
CA ASP A 50 4.46 5.70 8.12
C ASP A 50 3.23 6.54 7.78
N THR A 51 2.92 6.64 6.50
CA THR A 51 1.74 7.28 5.94
C THR A 51 0.48 6.42 6.04
N ALA A 52 0.59 5.14 6.44
CA ALA A 52 -0.57 4.26 6.51
C ALA A 52 -1.49 4.65 7.68
N ALA A 53 -2.77 4.91 7.37
CA ALA A 53 -3.78 5.29 8.36
C ALA A 53 -4.01 4.21 9.46
N VAL A 54 -3.72 2.94 9.17
CA VAL A 54 -3.85 1.82 10.11
C VAL A 54 -2.54 1.06 10.18
N ARG A 55 -2.03 0.84 11.40
CA ARG A 55 -0.80 0.08 11.68
C ARG A 55 -1.10 -1.09 12.63
N PRO A 56 -1.32 -2.30 12.09
CA PRO A 56 -1.52 -3.49 12.91
C PRO A 56 -0.31 -3.72 13.84
N GLY A 57 -0.55 -4.05 15.12
CA GLY A 57 0.51 -4.42 16.06
C GLY A 57 1.19 -3.27 16.81
N LYS A 58 1.07 -2.02 16.36
CA LYS A 58 1.32 -0.82 17.20
C LYS A 58 0.04 -0.45 17.96
N GLY A 59 -0.47 -1.39 18.75
CA GLY A 59 -1.44 -1.07 19.80
C GLY A 59 -0.71 -0.48 21.01
N GLU A 60 -1.41 0.31 21.81
CA GLU A 60 -0.98 0.64 23.18
C GLU A 60 -0.56 -0.66 23.89
N PRO A 61 0.55 -0.67 24.65
CA PRO A 61 0.96 -1.89 25.34
C PRO A 61 -0.21 -2.39 26.18
N ARG A 62 -0.58 -3.65 25.97
CA ARG A 62 -1.55 -4.31 26.84
C ARG A 62 -1.01 -4.18 28.27
N PRO A 63 -1.79 -3.65 29.24
CA PRO A 63 -1.31 -3.55 30.62
C PRO A 63 -0.86 -4.94 31.07
N ALA A 64 0.33 -5.01 31.67
CA ALA A 64 0.77 -6.22 32.34
C ALA A 64 -0.16 -6.46 33.54
N ASP A 65 -0.70 -7.68 33.63
CA ASP A 65 -1.47 -8.15 34.79
C ASP A 65 -0.58 -8.24 36.03
#